data_AF-A0A1U6ITD0-F1
#
_entry.id   AF-A0A1U6ITD0-F1
#
_cell.length_a   1.000
_cell.length_b   1.000
_cell.length_c   1.000
_cell.angle_alpha   90.00
_cell.angle_beta   90.00
_cell.angle_gamma   90.00
#
_symmetry.space_group_name_H-M   'P 1'
#
loop_
_entity.id
_entity.type
_entity.pdbx_description
1 polymer ?
#
loop_
_entity_poly.entity_id
_entity_poly.type
_entity_poly.pdbx_seq_one_letter_code
_entity_poly.pdbx_strand_id
1 'polypeptide(L)'
;MPNNPNDEVEISQLDGGHAHASESALHAEDKGYHKNLKPRQVQMIAIGGAIGTGLFLGAGGRLNAAGPSLVIAYAVCGFFA
;
A
#
# COMPACT_ATOMS: atom_id res chain seq x y z
N MET A 1 38.33 27.93 1.43
CA MET A 1 38.16 27.61 2.86
C MET A 1 36.94 28.39 3.35
N PRO A 2 35.92 27.75 3.95
CA PRO A 2 34.87 28.47 4.65
C PRO A 2 35.51 29.37 5.73
N ASN A 3 35.04 30.61 5.87
CA ASN A 3 35.73 31.69 6.59
C ASN A 3 34.97 32.11 7.88
N ASN A 4 34.31 31.17 8.54
CA ASN A 4 33.68 31.35 9.84
C ASN A 4 33.20 29.98 10.38
N PRO A 5 33.55 29.61 11.63
CA PRO A 5 33.11 28.35 12.25
C PRO A 5 31.59 28.24 12.43
N ASN A 6 30.85 29.35 12.33
CA ASN A 6 29.39 29.33 12.37
C ASN A 6 28.77 29.01 11.00
N ASP A 7 29.52 29.13 9.90
CA ASP A 7 29.04 28.79 8.56
C ASP A 7 28.91 27.26 8.39
N GLU A 8 29.74 26.46 9.07
CA GLU A 8 29.64 24.99 9.05
C GLU A 8 28.39 24.47 9.79
N VAL A 9 27.93 25.20 10.82
CA VAL A 9 26.76 24.84 11.65
C VAL A 9 25.45 25.11 10.90
N GLU A 10 25.38 26.15 10.07
CA GLU A 10 24.18 26.46 9.27
C GLU A 10 23.99 25.49 8.10
N ILE A 11 25.07 25.13 7.40
CA ILE A 11 25.03 24.22 6.24
C ILE A 11 24.66 22.78 6.67
N SER A 12 25.07 22.36 7.87
CA SER A 12 24.69 21.06 8.43
C SER A 12 23.28 21.01 9.03
N GLN A 13 22.68 22.17 9.33
CA GLN A 13 21.26 22.28 9.74
C GLN A 13 20.29 22.32 8.55
N LEU A 14 20.73 22.82 7.39
CA LEU A 14 19.95 22.82 6.15
C LEU A 14 19.67 21.41 5.61
N ASP A 15 20.56 20.44 5.84
CA ASP A 15 20.39 19.04 5.40
C ASP A 15 19.47 18.22 6.34
N GLY A 16 19.44 18.56 7.64
CA GLY A 16 18.65 17.83 8.64
C GLY A 16 17.19 18.24 8.79
N GLY A 17 16.77 19.37 8.21
CA GLY A 17 15.45 19.97 8.45
C GLY A 17 14.27 19.35 7.68
N HIS A 18 14.54 18.59 6.61
CA HIS A 18 13.48 18.15 5.69
C HIS A 18 12.95 16.74 5.99
N ALA A 19 13.69 15.92 6.73
CA ALA A 19 13.24 14.59 7.15
C ALA A 19 12.28 14.65 8.37
N HIS A 20 12.58 15.54 9.33
CA HIS A 20 11.87 15.64 10.61
C HIS A 20 10.47 16.28 10.52
N ALA A 21 10.25 17.19 9.55
CA ALA A 21 8.95 17.83 9.35
C ALA A 21 7.91 16.84 8.79
N SER A 22 8.36 15.91 7.96
CA SER A 22 7.52 14.85 7.38
C SER A 22 7.08 13.84 8.45
N GLU A 23 8.00 13.36 9.30
CA GLU A 23 7.65 12.45 10.41
C GLU A 23 6.68 13.10 11.41
N SER A 24 6.89 14.36 11.75
CA SER A 24 6.03 15.07 12.71
C SER A 24 4.61 15.28 12.17
N ALA A 25 4.47 15.53 10.86
CA ALA A 25 3.19 15.66 10.20
C ALA A 25 2.44 14.32 10.14
N LEU A 26 3.15 13.21 9.84
CA LEU A 26 2.57 11.86 9.85
C LEU A 26 2.03 11.46 11.24
N HIS A 27 2.73 11.86 12.31
CA HIS A 27 2.32 11.58 13.69
C HIS A 27 1.17 12.47 14.19
N ALA A 28 0.93 13.63 13.58
CA ALA A 28 -0.19 14.51 13.93
C ALA A 28 -1.54 13.96 13.45
N GLU A 29 -1.56 13.28 12.30
CA GLU A 29 -2.75 12.68 11.68
C GLU A 29 -3.27 11.44 12.45
N ASP A 30 -2.39 10.75 13.18
CA ASP A 30 -2.76 9.58 14.00
C ASP A 30 -3.45 9.96 15.33
N LYS A 31 -3.40 11.24 15.75
CA LYS A 31 -4.02 11.75 16.98
C LYS A 31 -5.52 11.96 16.81
N GLY A 32 -6.26 10.86 16.77
CA GLY A 32 -7.72 10.87 16.66
C GLY A 32 -8.27 9.77 15.75
N TYR A 33 -7.39 9.07 15.03
CA TYR A 33 -7.81 7.94 14.19
C TYR A 33 -8.12 6.73 15.08
N HIS A 34 -9.40 6.55 15.35
CA HIS A 34 -9.94 5.41 16.08
C HIS A 34 -9.77 4.14 15.23
N LYS A 35 -8.65 3.43 15.36
CA LYS A 35 -8.35 2.14 14.72
C LYS A 35 -9.26 1.04 15.31
N ASN A 36 -10.56 1.13 15.05
CA ASN A 36 -11.61 0.23 15.54
C ASN A 36 -11.85 -0.99 14.65
N LEU A 37 -11.06 -1.16 13.57
CA LEU A 37 -11.14 -2.35 12.74
C LEU A 37 -10.38 -3.50 13.41
N LYS A 38 -11.13 -4.55 13.74
CA LYS A 38 -10.53 -5.79 14.26
C LYS A 38 -9.55 -6.34 13.22
N PRO A 39 -8.48 -7.04 13.63
CA PRO A 39 -7.50 -7.63 12.72
C PRO A 39 -8.14 -8.47 11.60
N ARG A 40 -9.24 -9.17 11.90
CA ARG A 40 -10.04 -9.92 10.92
C ARG A 40 -10.66 -9.03 9.83
N GLN A 41 -11.13 -7.83 10.15
CA GLN A 41 -11.73 -6.92 9.17
C GLN A 41 -10.66 -6.39 8.21
N VAL A 42 -9.49 -6.02 8.73
CA VAL A 42 -8.34 -5.57 7.93
C VAL A 42 -7.85 -6.69 7.01
N GLN A 43 -7.81 -7.93 7.50
CA GLN A 43 -7.47 -9.09 6.68
C GLN A 43 -8.48 -9.34 5.56
N MET A 44 -9.78 -9.23 5.83
CA MET A 44 -10.81 -9.38 4.78
C MET A 44 -10.71 -8.28 3.72
N ILE A 45 -10.35 -7.05 4.11
CA ILE A 45 -10.07 -5.95 3.17
C ILE A 45 -8.86 -6.28 2.30
N ALA A 46 -7.76 -6.77 2.91
CA ALA A 46 -6.55 -7.14 2.20
C ALA A 46 -6.79 -8.30 1.22
N ILE A 47 -7.51 -9.35 1.66
CA ILE A 47 -7.89 -10.49 0.81
C ILE A 47 -8.78 -10.03 -0.35
N GLY A 48 -9.78 -9.18 -0.06
CA GLY A 48 -10.66 -8.63 -1.08
C GLY A 48 -9.91 -7.82 -2.14
N GLY A 49 -8.94 -7.00 -1.73
CA GLY A 49 -8.11 -6.21 -2.65
C GLY A 49 -7.19 -7.05 -3.53
N ALA A 50 -6.54 -8.07 -2.94
CA ALA A 50 -5.66 -8.98 -3.66
C ALA A 50 -6.43 -9.88 -4.64
N ILE A 51 -7.58 -10.43 -4.23
CA ILE A 51 -8.45 -11.22 -5.11
C ILE A 51 -9.03 -10.33 -6.21
N GLY A 52 -9.50 -9.13 -5.88
CA GLY A 52 -10.13 -8.21 -6.82
C GLY A 52 -9.20 -7.81 -7.97
N THR A 53 -8.00 -7.33 -7.64
CA THR A 53 -7.01 -6.97 -8.66
C THR A 53 -6.46 -8.20 -9.40
N GLY A 54 -6.19 -9.30 -8.70
CA GLY A 54 -5.68 -10.54 -9.30
C GLY A 54 -6.64 -11.20 -10.29
N LEU A 55 -7.92 -11.33 -9.94
CA LEU A 55 -8.93 -11.91 -10.84
C LEU A 55 -9.29 -10.95 -11.97
N PHE A 56 -9.40 -9.64 -11.71
CA PHE A 56 -9.81 -8.71 -12.75
C PHE A 56 -8.68 -8.44 -13.76
N LEU A 57 -7.46 -8.13 -13.29
CA LEU A 57 -6.32 -7.87 -14.15
C LEU A 57 -5.75 -9.16 -14.77
N GLY A 58 -5.75 -10.27 -14.01
CA GLY A 58 -5.22 -11.55 -14.47
C GLY A 58 -6.22 -12.42 -15.23
N ALA A 59 -7.43 -12.60 -14.70
CA ALA A 59 -8.44 -13.47 -15.33
C ALA A 59 -9.33 -12.73 -16.34
N GLY A 60 -9.50 -11.40 -16.25
CA GLY A 60 -10.37 -10.63 -17.13
C GLY A 60 -10.04 -10.76 -18.62
N GLY A 61 -8.75 -10.66 -18.98
CA GLY A 61 -8.31 -10.85 -20.37
C GLY A 61 -8.52 -12.29 -20.88
N ARG A 62 -8.31 -13.27 -20.00
CA ARG A 62 -8.53 -14.69 -20.31
C ARG A 62 -10.02 -15.01 -20.43
N LEU A 63 -10.86 -14.39 -19.60
CA LEU A 63 -12.31 -14.53 -19.64
C LEU A 63 -12.89 -13.93 -20.94
N ASN A 64 -12.34 -12.82 -21.41
CA ASN A 64 -12.73 -12.23 -22.69
C ASN A 64 -12.37 -13.14 -23.87
N ALA A 65 -11.16 -13.71 -23.88
CA ALA A 65 -10.70 -14.58 -24.95
C ALA A 65 -11.31 -16.00 -24.95
N ALA A 66 -11.46 -16.62 -23.76
CA ALA A 66 -12.00 -17.98 -23.61
C ALA A 66 -13.54 -18.01 -23.44
N GLY A 67 -14.16 -16.85 -23.25
CA GLY A 67 -15.59 -16.73 -22.98
C GLY A 67 -16.02 -17.32 -21.63
N PRO A 68 -17.34 -17.41 -21.37
CA PRO A 68 -17.90 -17.85 -20.08
C PRO A 68 -17.45 -19.24 -19.62
N SER A 69 -16.94 -20.06 -20.53
CA SER A 69 -16.44 -21.42 -20.27
C SER A 69 -15.30 -21.45 -19.24
N LEU A 70 -14.49 -20.38 -19.17
CA LEU A 70 -13.37 -20.30 -18.22
C LEU A 70 -13.84 -20.32 -16.76
N VAL A 71 -14.97 -19.67 -16.47
CA VAL A 71 -15.55 -19.66 -15.11
C VAL A 71 -16.01 -21.05 -14.72
N ILE A 72 -16.66 -21.78 -15.64
CA ILE A 72 -17.11 -23.15 -15.42
C ILE A 72 -15.92 -24.08 -15.19
N ALA A 73 -14.88 -23.98 -16.02
CA ALA A 73 -13.66 -24.78 -15.88
C ALA A 73 -12.96 -24.53 -14.53
N TYR A 74 -12.89 -23.27 -14.08
CA TYR A 74 -12.32 -22.92 -12.79
C TYR A 74 -13.16 -23.47 -11.62
N ALA A 75 -14.49 -23.39 -11.71
CA ALA A 75 -15.39 -23.95 -10.70
C ALA A 75 -15.29 -25.48 -10.59
N VAL A 76 -15.21 -26.19 -11.72
CA VAL A 76 -15.03 -27.66 -11.75
C VAL A 76 -13.64 -28.03 -11.23
N CYS A 77 -12.58 -27.37 -11.72
CA CYS A 77 -11.22 -27.62 -11.26
C CYS A 77 -11.08 -27.41 -9.74
N GLY A 78 -11.59 -26.28 -9.22
CA GLY A 78 -11.55 -25.99 -7.79
C GLY A 78 -12.46 -26.88 -6.94
N PHE A 79 -13.47 -27.53 -7.53
CA PHE A 79 -14.32 -28.50 -6.82
C PHE A 79 -13.64 -29.88 -6.68
N PHE A 80 -12.75 -30.24 -7.62
CA PHE A 80 -12.01 -31.50 -7.59
C PHE A 80 -10.61 -31.40 -6.96
N ALA A 81 -10.08 -30.19 -6.80
CA ALA A 81 -8.79 -29.91 -6.16
C ALA A 81 -8.90 -29.92 -4.63
#